data_AF-A0A7S1AZI3-F1
#
_entry.id   AF-A0A7S1AZI3-F1
#
_cell.length_a   1.000
_cell.length_b   1.000
_cell.length_c   1.000
_cell.angle_alpha   90.00
_cell.angle_beta   90.00
_cell.angle_gamma   90.00
#
_symmetry.space_group_name_H-M   'P 1'
#
loop_
_entity.id
_entity.type
_entity.pdbx_description
1 polymer ?
#
loop_
_entity_poly.entity_id
_entity_poly.type
_entity_poly.pdbx_seq_one_letter_code
_entity_poly.pdbx_strand_id
1 'polypeptide(L)'
;TSYVQSSPEDGLDFDTMTTFFGSMHMTLLTLTMSVLGGVSWWEVQRLLLQVHVAYGIVFVCYISVMLVAVLNIITGVFVNEALDMAASDHDVMLHAEQEKKLDQIKKLRQLFNHF
;
A
#
# COMPACT_ATOMS: atom_id res chain seq x y z
N THR A 1 -50.94 5.86 21.77
CA THR A 1 -50.69 6.99 20.85
C THR A 1 -50.05 8.13 21.63
N SER A 2 -48.73 8.14 21.70
CA SER A 2 -47.98 9.29 22.21
C SER A 2 -46.57 9.16 21.65
N TYR A 3 -46.27 10.05 20.72
CA TYR A 3 -45.11 10.08 19.87
C TYR A 3 -43.84 10.22 20.72
N VAL A 4 -42.94 9.26 20.57
CA VAL A 4 -41.56 9.37 21.05
C VAL A 4 -40.97 10.60 20.39
N GLN A 5 -40.59 11.53 21.25
CA GLN A 5 -39.88 12.76 20.95
C GLN A 5 -38.74 12.48 19.98
N SER A 6 -38.91 12.87 18.72
CA SER A 6 -37.86 12.88 17.71
C SER A 6 -36.80 13.87 18.18
N SER A 7 -35.75 13.34 18.80
CA SER A 7 -34.51 14.06 19.04
C SER A 7 -34.01 14.59 17.70
N PRO A 8 -33.69 15.89 17.57
CA PRO A 8 -33.21 16.47 16.31
C PRO A 8 -31.85 15.93 15.84
N GLU A 9 -31.21 15.05 16.63
CA GLU A 9 -29.94 14.42 16.31
C GLU A 9 -30.07 13.17 15.41
N ASP A 10 -31.20 12.46 15.44
CA ASP A 10 -31.37 11.21 14.69
C ASP A 10 -31.57 11.42 13.17
N GLY A 11 -31.99 12.62 12.76
CA GLY A 11 -32.23 12.94 11.35
C GLY A 11 -30.96 13.11 10.52
N LEU A 12 -29.84 13.46 11.16
CA LEU A 12 -28.56 13.72 10.48
C LEU A 12 -27.86 12.42 10.06
N ASP A 13 -27.97 11.37 10.86
CA ASP A 13 -27.29 10.09 10.61
C ASP A 13 -27.93 9.33 9.44
N PHE A 14 -29.27 9.36 9.31
CA PHE A 14 -29.97 8.69 8.22
C PHE A 14 -29.67 9.31 6.85
N ASP A 15 -29.67 10.64 6.75
CA ASP A 15 -29.34 11.37 5.50
C ASP A 15 -27.90 11.11 5.04
N THR A 16 -26.97 11.08 6.01
CA THR A 16 -25.57 10.74 5.80
C THR A 16 -25.41 9.28 5.35
N MET A 17 -26.16 8.35 5.95
CA MET A 17 -26.18 6.95 5.54
C MET A 17 -26.67 6.77 4.11
N THR A 18 -27.74 7.49 3.72
CA THR A 18 -28.23 7.47 2.32
C THR A 18 -27.26 8.13 1.34
N THR A 19 -26.46 9.10 1.79
CA THR A 19 -25.45 9.74 0.94
C THR A 19 -24.30 8.78 0.62
N PHE A 20 -23.79 8.06 1.60
CA PHE A 20 -22.68 7.12 1.41
C PHE A 20 -23.10 5.74 0.88
N PHE A 21 -24.25 5.24 1.31
CA PHE A 21 -24.73 3.88 1.03
C PHE A 21 -26.01 3.85 0.18
N GLY A 22 -26.44 4.96 -0.41
CA GLY A 22 -27.69 5.04 -1.18
C GLY A 22 -27.69 4.26 -2.50
N SER A 23 -26.52 3.87 -3.00
CA SER A 23 -26.40 2.96 -4.15
C SER A 23 -25.15 2.09 -4.06
N MET A 24 -25.12 0.99 -4.82
CA MET A 24 -23.97 0.08 -4.87
C MET A 24 -22.69 0.79 -5.34
N HIS A 25 -22.80 1.66 -6.35
CA HIS A 25 -21.65 2.42 -6.86
C HIS A 25 -21.14 3.44 -5.85
N MET A 26 -22.05 4.12 -5.14
CA MET A 26 -21.66 5.04 -4.05
C MET A 26 -21.00 4.28 -2.91
N THR A 27 -21.52 3.11 -2.55
CA THR A 27 -20.90 2.25 -1.52
C THR A 27 -19.46 1.88 -1.91
N LEU A 28 -19.25 1.44 -3.16
CA LEU A 28 -17.90 1.14 -3.65
C LEU A 28 -16.99 2.38 -3.62
N LEU A 29 -17.52 3.54 -4.00
CA LEU A 29 -16.80 4.81 -3.93
C LEU A 29 -16.41 5.17 -2.51
N THR A 30 -17.33 5.07 -1.53
CA THR A 30 -17.07 5.33 -0.12
C THR A 30 -16.03 4.38 0.46
N LEU A 31 -16.12 3.07 0.15
CA LEU A 31 -15.12 2.08 0.56
C LEU A 31 -13.74 2.42 -0.02
N THR A 32 -13.68 2.90 -1.27
CA THR A 32 -12.44 3.33 -1.92
C THR A 32 -11.90 4.62 -1.28
N MET A 33 -12.76 5.61 -1.07
CA MET A 33 -12.40 6.87 -0.40
C MET A 33 -11.88 6.63 1.02
N SER A 34 -12.43 5.64 1.73
CA SER A 34 -11.97 5.28 3.08
C SER A 34 -10.55 4.72 3.10
N VAL A 35 -10.11 4.05 2.03
CA VAL A 35 -8.74 3.53 1.90
C VAL A 35 -7.79 4.63 1.39
N LEU A 36 -8.24 5.43 0.43
CA LEU A 36 -7.43 6.50 -0.17
C LEU A 36 -7.33 7.77 0.69
N GLY A 37 -8.07 7.85 1.81
CA GLY A 37 -8.09 9.01 2.70
C GLY A 37 -8.97 10.17 2.22
N GLY A 38 -9.91 9.92 1.31
CA GLY A 38 -10.89 10.91 0.85
C GLY A 38 -12.00 11.21 1.86
N VAL A 39 -12.34 10.24 2.71
CA VAL A 39 -13.24 10.40 3.86
C VAL A 39 -12.59 9.73 5.07
N SER A 40 -12.86 10.25 6.27
CA SER A 40 -12.38 9.62 7.49
C SER A 40 -13.03 8.24 7.65
N TRP A 41 -12.22 7.18 7.67
CA TRP A 41 -12.71 5.81 7.89
C TRP A 41 -13.48 5.69 9.23
N TRP A 42 -13.18 6.55 10.20
CA TRP A 42 -13.88 6.60 11.48
C TRP A 42 -15.33 7.07 11.36
N GLU A 43 -15.62 8.00 10.44
CA GLU A 43 -16.98 8.49 10.21
C GLU A 43 -17.84 7.35 9.67
N VAL A 44 -17.34 6.64 8.65
CA VAL A 44 -18.04 5.49 8.06
C VAL A 44 -18.19 4.35 9.08
N GLN A 45 -17.17 4.08 9.89
CA GLN A 45 -17.20 3.07 10.94
C GLN A 45 -18.27 3.36 12.00
N ARG A 46 -18.40 4.62 12.43
CA ARG A 46 -19.43 5.03 13.39
C ARG A 46 -20.84 4.78 12.85
N LEU A 47 -21.11 5.14 11.60
CA LEU A 47 -22.39 4.84 10.96
C LEU A 47 -22.67 3.33 10.91
N LEU A 48 -21.67 2.51 10.56
CA LEU A 48 -21.84 1.06 10.50
C LEU A 48 -22.10 0.42 11.87
N LEU A 49 -21.48 0.94 12.93
CA LEU A 49 -21.69 0.47 14.31
C LEU A 49 -23.09 0.79 14.84
N GLN A 50 -23.71 1.89 14.38
CA GLN A 50 -25.11 2.21 14.71
C GLN A 50 -26.09 1.21 14.09
N VAL A 51 -25.76 0.62 12.93
CA VAL A 51 -26.57 -0.42 12.30
C VAL A 51 -26.38 -1.76 13.02
N HIS A 52 -25.14 -2.27 13.06
CA HIS A 52 -24.80 -3.51 13.74
C HIS A 52 -23.29 -3.66 13.93
N VAL A 53 -22.86 -4.12 15.10
CA VAL A 53 -21.44 -4.30 15.44
C VAL A 53 -20.68 -5.17 14.44
N ALA A 54 -21.32 -6.21 13.90
CA ALA A 54 -20.70 -7.10 12.91
C ALA A 54 -20.25 -6.35 11.64
N TYR A 55 -21.01 -5.37 11.16
CA TYR A 55 -20.61 -4.58 9.98
C TYR A 55 -19.39 -3.72 10.28
N GLY A 56 -19.31 -3.15 11.48
CA GLY A 56 -18.13 -2.43 11.93
C GLY A 56 -16.88 -3.32 12.03
N ILE A 57 -17.02 -4.58 12.46
CA ILE A 57 -15.90 -5.53 12.49
C ILE A 57 -15.42 -5.85 11.06
N VAL A 58 -16.35 -6.19 10.16
CA VAL A 58 -16.03 -6.50 8.76
C VAL A 58 -15.34 -5.32 8.07
N PHE A 59 -15.81 -4.09 8.30
CA PHE A 59 -15.21 -2.89 7.73
C PHE A 59 -13.78 -2.64 8.24
N VAL A 60 -13.53 -2.82 9.53
CA VAL A 60 -12.18 -2.71 10.10
C VAL A 60 -11.24 -3.79 9.53
N CYS A 61 -11.72 -5.02 9.36
CA CYS A 61 -10.95 -6.07 8.69
C CYS A 61 -10.61 -5.68 7.24
N TYR A 62 -11.57 -5.14 6.49
CA TYR A 62 -11.35 -4.64 5.13
C TYR A 62 -10.26 -3.56 5.09
N ILE A 63 -10.36 -2.51 5.91
CA ILE A 63 -9.35 -1.44 5.98
C ILE A 63 -7.97 -2.01 6.35
N SER A 64 -7.91 -2.91 7.33
CA SER A 64 -6.65 -3.51 7.78
C SER A 64 -5.96 -4.31 6.66
N VAL A 65 -6.72 -5.13 5.93
CA VAL A 65 -6.17 -5.91 4.80
C VAL A 65 -5.72 -4.99 3.67
N MET A 66 -6.48 -3.93 3.36
CA MET A 66 -6.08 -2.96 2.33
C MET A 66 -4.80 -2.22 2.72
N LEU A 67 -4.66 -1.77 3.97
CA LEU A 67 -3.43 -1.12 4.45
C LEU A 67 -2.23 -2.06 4.40
N VAL A 68 -2.39 -3.32 4.84
CA VAL A 68 -1.32 -4.33 4.75
C VAL A 68 -0.97 -4.63 3.28
N ALA A 69 -1.96 -4.71 2.39
CA ALA A 69 -1.71 -4.92 0.97
C ALA A 69 -0.92 -3.75 0.35
N VAL A 70 -1.31 -2.51 0.65
CA VAL A 70 -0.58 -1.32 0.18
C VAL A 70 0.84 -1.30 0.73
N LEU A 71 1.03 -1.57 2.02
CA LEU A 71 2.36 -1.68 2.63
C LEU A 71 3.19 -2.78 1.96
N ASN A 72 2.62 -3.95 1.70
CA ASN A 72 3.32 -5.05 1.04
C ASN A 72 3.71 -4.71 -0.40
N ILE A 73 2.86 -4.00 -1.15
CA ILE A 73 3.19 -3.53 -2.51
C ILE A 73 4.38 -2.56 -2.43
N ILE A 74 4.31 -1.59 -1.53
CA ILE A 74 5.36 -0.59 -1.34
C ILE A 74 6.68 -1.26 -0.93
N THR A 75 6.65 -2.13 0.09
CA THR A 75 7.82 -2.89 0.53
C THR A 75 8.36 -3.78 -0.60
N GLY A 76 7.51 -4.43 -1.38
CA GLY A 76 7.92 -5.24 -2.53
C GLY A 76 8.69 -4.43 -3.57
N VAL A 77 8.22 -3.22 -3.90
CA VAL A 77 8.93 -2.31 -4.81
C VAL A 77 10.29 -1.91 -4.24
N PHE A 78 10.33 -1.45 -2.99
CA PHE A 78 11.59 -1.04 -2.36
C PHE A 78 12.61 -2.17 -2.22
N VAL A 79 12.15 -3.38 -1.88
CA VAL A 79 13.02 -4.55 -1.78
C VAL A 79 13.58 -4.92 -3.15
N ASN A 80 12.75 -4.89 -4.21
CA ASN A 80 13.23 -5.14 -5.56
C ASN A 80 14.28 -4.10 -5.99
N GLU A 81 14.05 -2.80 -5.75
CA GLU A 81 15.02 -1.76 -6.05
C GLU A 81 16.34 -1.95 -5.27
N ALA A 82 16.28 -2.30 -4.00
CA ALA A 82 17.45 -2.57 -3.19
C ALA A 82 18.24 -3.80 -3.68
N LEU A 83 17.53 -4.85 -4.11
CA LEU A 83 18.14 -6.06 -4.69
C LEU A 83 18.78 -5.77 -6.04
N ASP A 84 18.11 -5.02 -6.91
CA ASP A 84 18.63 -4.64 -8.23
C ASP A 84 19.90 -3.78 -8.09
N MET A 85 19.92 -2.84 -7.13
CA MET A 85 21.11 -2.03 -6.83
C MET A 85 22.27 -2.89 -6.33
N ALA A 86 22.00 -3.84 -5.42
CA ALA A 86 23.03 -4.76 -4.91
C ALA A 86 23.56 -5.70 -6.01
N ALA A 87 22.71 -6.15 -6.93
CA ALA A 87 23.10 -6.97 -8.07
C ALA A 87 23.97 -6.18 -9.06
N SER A 88 23.58 -4.94 -9.37
CA SER A 88 24.39 -4.04 -10.21
C SER A 88 25.79 -3.81 -9.64
N ASP A 89 25.91 -3.57 -8.33
CA ASP A 89 27.21 -3.38 -7.67
C ASP A 89 28.10 -4.63 -7.79
N HIS A 90 27.50 -5.82 -7.66
CA HIS A 90 28.22 -7.09 -7.80
C HIS A 90 28.70 -7.31 -9.25
N ASP A 91 27.85 -7.06 -10.24
CA ASP A 91 28.22 -7.19 -11.66
C ASP A 91 29.32 -6.20 -12.05
N VAL A 92 29.24 -4.95 -11.58
CA VAL A 92 30.31 -3.96 -11.77
C VAL A 92 31.63 -4.44 -11.16
N MET A 93 31.59 -5.02 -9.96
CA MET A 93 32.79 -5.56 -9.31
C MET A 93 33.39 -6.75 -10.09
N LEU A 94 32.56 -7.66 -10.59
CA LEU A 94 33.01 -8.79 -11.43
C LEU A 94 33.67 -8.31 -12.72
N HIS A 95 33.09 -7.33 -13.41
CA HIS A 95 33.68 -6.74 -14.61
C HIS A 95 35.05 -6.11 -14.32
N ALA A 96 35.18 -5.37 -13.21
CA ALA A 96 36.44 -4.77 -12.81
C ALA A 96 37.53 -5.82 -12.49
N GLU A 97 37.16 -6.97 -11.91
CA GLU A 97 38.11 -8.08 -11.71
C GLU A 97 38.57 -8.71 -13.03
N GLN A 98 37.66 -8.90 -13.98
CA GLN A 98 37.99 -9.46 -15.30
C GLN A 98 38.97 -8.56 -16.05
N GLU A 99 38.74 -7.24 -16.06
CA GLU A 99 39.67 -6.28 -16.66
C GLU A 99 41.05 -6.34 -16.01
N LYS A 100 41.12 -6.40 -14.66
CA LYS A 100 42.40 -6.55 -13.95
C LYS A 100 43.16 -7.82 -14.35
N LYS A 101 42.46 -8.95 -14.49
CA LYS A 101 43.08 -10.22 -14.94
C LYS A 101 43.65 -10.09 -16.36
N LEU A 102 42.91 -9.47 -17.28
CA LEU A 102 43.37 -9.25 -18.65
C LEU A 102 44.60 -8.33 -18.68
N ASP A 103 44.63 -7.29 -17.86
CA ASP A 103 45.75 -6.37 -17.76
C ASP A 103 47.00 -7.04 -17.15
N GLN A 104 46.83 -7.93 -16.17
CA GLN A 104 47.93 -8.74 -15.64
C GLN A 104 48.53 -9.64 -16.72
N ILE A 105 47.71 -10.30 -17.53
CA ILE A 105 48.18 -11.15 -18.64
C ILE A 105 48.94 -10.31 -19.68
N LYS A 106 48.45 -9.11 -20.02
CA LYS A 106 49.15 -8.19 -20.93
C LYS A 106 50.54 -7.80 -20.38
N LYS A 107 50.63 -7.45 -19.10
CA LYS A 107 51.90 -7.10 -18.44
C LYS A 107 52.88 -8.26 -18.45
N LEU A 108 52.42 -9.49 -18.15
CA LEU A 108 53.26 -10.69 -18.20
C LEU A 108 53.78 -10.96 -19.62
N ARG A 109 52.94 -10.83 -20.64
CA ARG A 109 53.36 -10.97 -22.05
C ARG A 109 54.40 -9.92 -22.44
N GLN A 110 54.25 -8.68 -21.98
CA GLN A 110 55.23 -7.62 -22.25
C GLN A 110 56.59 -7.91 -21.61
N LEU A 111 56.60 -8.43 -20.37
CA LEU A 111 57.84 -8.83 -19.71
C LEU A 111 58.54 -9.97 -20.44
N PHE A 112 57.80 -11.00 -20.84
CA PHE A 112 58.36 -12.16 -21.56
C PHE A 112 58.92 -11.82 -22.95
N ASN A 113 58.41 -10.76 -23.60
CA ASN A 113 58.92 -10.32 -24.90
C ASN A 113 60.17 -9.41 -24.80
N HIS A 114 60.55 -9.02 -23.58
CA HIS A 114 61.73 -8.18 -23.32
C HIS A 114 62.93 -8.96 -22.77
N PHE A 115 62.74 -10.24 -22.45
CA PHE A 115 63.79 -11.23 -22.18
C PHE A 115 64.00 -12.10 -23.41
#